data_AF-A0A524CBL0-F1
#
_entry.id   AF-A0A524CBL0-F1
#
_cell.length_a   1.000
_cell.length_b   1.000
_cell.length_c   1.000
_cell.angle_alpha   90.00
_cell.angle_beta   90.00
_cell.angle_gamma   90.00
#
_symmetry.space_group_name_H-M   'P 1'
#
loop_
_entity.id
_entity.type
_entity.pdbx_description
1 polymer ?
#
loop_
_entity_poly.entity_id
_entity_poly.type
_entity_poly.pdbx_seq_one_letter_code
_entity_poly.pdbx_strand_id
1 'polypeptide(L)'
;MNFPTPKLKNIFQKKFPIDRILSIWGEFGVGKTTLALQISILSIEKRKKVIYFYTKPNFPYNKLFNFAEDNFYQDISSFHSLFDLITIKNFSQLYSIILNLEYLFLTDKNNNLKTYFIVIDSLTDLYKSELNFNNVDQNVRLNYQLNQILATLKYLKHKYDLDLLIINETSRTNQIGEIKETQSGGKVMEYWITDSIKIERTNVLNKRKFKINRFDKNKNYEIILKINETGFE
;
A
#
# COMPACT_ATOMS: atom_id res chain seq x y z
N MET A 1 -9.90 -6.43 1.51
CA MET A 1 -8.73 -6.76 0.66
C MET A 1 -8.67 -8.25 0.44
N ASN A 2 -8.17 -8.71 -0.71
CA ASN A 2 -7.94 -10.13 -0.99
C ASN A 2 -6.43 -10.40 -1.12
N PHE A 3 -5.92 -11.36 -0.34
CA PHE A 3 -4.50 -11.70 -0.35
C PHE A 3 -4.22 -12.89 -1.29
N PRO A 4 -3.04 -12.97 -1.93
CA PRO A 4 -2.77 -14.01 -2.93
C PRO A 4 -2.64 -15.42 -2.35
N THR A 5 -2.00 -15.58 -1.19
CA THR A 5 -1.68 -16.90 -0.66
C THR A 5 -2.68 -17.37 0.42
N PRO A 6 -2.98 -18.68 0.54
CA PRO A 6 -3.82 -19.21 1.62
C PRO A 6 -3.31 -18.83 3.01
N LYS A 7 -1.98 -18.81 3.20
CA LYS A 7 -1.34 -18.40 4.46
C LYS A 7 -1.70 -16.96 4.83
N LEU A 8 -1.61 -16.02 3.89
CA LEU A 8 -1.98 -14.63 4.12
C LEU A 8 -3.50 -14.47 4.32
N LYS A 9 -4.33 -15.16 3.52
CA LYS A 9 -5.80 -15.17 3.67
C LYS A 9 -6.22 -15.61 5.07
N ASN A 10 -5.58 -16.65 5.63
CA ASN A 10 -5.87 -17.14 6.97
C ASN A 10 -5.51 -16.09 8.05
N ILE A 11 -4.35 -15.42 7.90
CA ILE A 11 -3.90 -14.42 8.87
C ILE A 11 -4.81 -13.19 8.89
N PHE A 12 -5.21 -12.67 7.73
CA PHE A 12 -5.99 -11.43 7.62
C PHE A 12 -7.51 -11.62 7.62
N GLN A 13 -8.02 -12.86 7.57
CA GLN A 13 -9.45 -13.19 7.48
C GLN A 13 -10.15 -12.56 6.25
N LYS A 14 -11.46 -12.82 6.06
CA LYS A 14 -12.19 -12.43 4.83
C LYS A 14 -12.46 -10.92 4.70
N LYS A 15 -12.58 -10.15 5.79
CA LYS A 15 -12.80 -8.69 5.75
C LYS A 15 -11.75 -7.97 6.59
N PHE A 16 -11.01 -7.06 5.96
CA PHE A 16 -10.05 -6.20 6.65
C PHE A 16 -10.81 -5.06 7.35
N PRO A 17 -10.51 -4.72 8.62
CA PRO A 17 -11.28 -3.73 9.38
C PRO A 17 -11.28 -2.33 8.74
N ILE A 18 -12.39 -1.60 8.89
CA ILE A 18 -12.62 -0.29 8.26
C ILE A 18 -11.86 0.87 8.93
N ASP A 19 -11.42 0.67 10.17
CA ASP A 19 -10.70 1.63 10.99
C ASP A 19 -9.18 1.51 10.88
N ARG A 20 -8.69 0.52 10.12
CA ARG A 20 -7.27 0.15 10.07
C ARG A 20 -6.59 0.51 8.78
N ILE A 21 -5.30 0.77 8.86
CA ILE A 21 -4.44 1.03 7.72
C ILE A 21 -3.40 -0.08 7.69
N LEU A 22 -3.37 -0.79 6.56
CA LEU A 22 -2.37 -1.81 6.29
C LEU A 22 -1.19 -1.18 5.56
N SER A 23 0.02 -1.37 6.08
CA SER A 23 1.23 -1.05 5.33
C SER A 23 2.06 -2.28 4.95
N ILE A 24 2.52 -2.34 3.71
CA ILE A 24 3.60 -3.24 3.28
C ILE A 24 4.90 -2.44 3.27
N TRP A 25 5.93 -2.94 3.94
CA TRP A 25 7.22 -2.27 3.99
C TRP A 25 8.40 -3.25 3.97
N GLY A 26 9.59 -2.74 3.73
CA GLY A 26 10.79 -3.55 3.53
C GLY A 26 11.79 -2.88 2.59
N GLU A 27 12.94 -3.51 2.39
CA GLU A 27 14.02 -2.99 1.54
C GLU A 27 13.62 -2.94 0.05
N PHE A 28 14.45 -2.30 -0.76
CA PHE A 28 14.26 -2.30 -2.21
C PHE A 28 14.34 -3.73 -2.79
N GLY A 29 13.48 -4.03 -3.77
CA GLY A 29 13.49 -5.31 -4.49
C GLY A 29 12.98 -6.53 -3.71
N VAL A 30 12.42 -6.37 -2.51
CA VAL A 30 11.88 -7.50 -1.74
C VAL A 30 10.53 -8.02 -2.26
N GLY A 31 9.88 -7.29 -3.17
CA GLY A 31 8.60 -7.68 -3.79
C GLY A 31 7.37 -6.90 -3.31
N LYS A 32 7.54 -5.74 -2.64
CA LYS A 32 6.41 -4.93 -2.12
C LYS A 32 5.37 -4.59 -3.20
N THR A 33 5.81 -4.00 -4.30
CA THR A 33 4.97 -3.69 -5.47
C THR A 33 4.35 -4.94 -6.08
N THR A 34 5.10 -6.06 -6.16
CA THR A 34 4.55 -7.35 -6.62
C THR A 34 3.34 -7.78 -5.78
N LEU A 35 3.47 -7.75 -4.45
CA LEU A 35 2.37 -8.10 -3.56
C LEU A 35 1.16 -7.17 -3.71
N ALA A 36 1.39 -5.86 -3.81
CA ALA A 36 0.31 -4.89 -3.96
C ALA A 36 -0.42 -4.99 -5.29
N LEU A 37 0.29 -5.32 -6.38
CA LEU A 37 -0.34 -5.61 -7.67
C LEU A 37 -1.18 -6.88 -7.59
N GLN A 38 -0.68 -7.97 -7.00
CA GLN A 38 -1.47 -9.18 -6.81
C GLN A 38 -2.75 -8.92 -5.99
N ILE A 39 -2.65 -8.18 -4.87
CA ILE A 39 -3.82 -7.79 -4.06
C ILE A 39 -4.80 -6.93 -4.87
N SER A 40 -4.28 -6.04 -5.74
CA SER A 40 -5.10 -5.22 -6.63
C SER A 40 -5.88 -6.07 -7.62
N ILE A 41 -5.23 -6.97 -8.36
CA ILE A 41 -5.88 -7.86 -9.32
C ILE A 41 -6.98 -8.71 -8.65
N LEU A 42 -6.66 -9.33 -7.51
CA LEU A 42 -7.63 -10.11 -6.73
C LEU A 42 -8.79 -9.27 -6.17
N SER A 43 -8.61 -7.95 -6.05
CA SER A 43 -9.70 -7.05 -5.65
C SER A 43 -10.61 -6.74 -6.84
N ILE A 44 -10.06 -6.57 -8.05
CA ILE A 44 -10.83 -6.41 -9.29
C ILE A 44 -11.68 -7.66 -9.56
N GLU A 45 -11.17 -8.86 -9.28
CA GLU A 45 -11.95 -10.11 -9.38
C GLU A 45 -13.20 -10.11 -8.50
N LYS A 46 -13.18 -9.35 -7.40
CA LYS A 46 -14.34 -9.11 -6.53
C LYS A 46 -15.15 -7.87 -6.94
N ARG A 47 -15.02 -7.45 -8.20
CA ARG A 47 -15.66 -6.26 -8.80
C ARG A 47 -15.36 -4.97 -8.04
N LYS A 48 -14.23 -4.90 -7.33
CA LYS A 48 -13.78 -3.66 -6.70
C LYS A 48 -13.09 -2.77 -7.72
N LYS A 49 -13.34 -1.46 -7.63
CA LYS A 49 -12.60 -0.48 -8.41
C LYS A 49 -11.30 -0.15 -7.68
N VAL A 50 -10.17 -0.36 -8.34
CA VAL A 50 -8.83 -0.08 -7.81
C VAL A 50 -8.38 1.29 -8.27
N ILE A 51 -7.93 2.13 -7.32
CA ILE A 51 -7.23 3.38 -7.60
C ILE A 51 -5.80 3.22 -7.10
N TYR A 52 -4.86 3.10 -8.02
CA TYR A 52 -3.46 2.83 -7.74
C TYR A 52 -2.64 4.10 -7.94
N PHE A 53 -2.25 4.73 -6.84
CA PHE A 53 -1.32 5.85 -6.83
C PHE A 53 0.12 5.32 -6.87
N TYR A 54 0.88 5.69 -7.90
CA TYR A 54 2.27 5.27 -8.06
C TYR A 54 3.22 6.46 -8.07
N THR A 55 4.21 6.46 -7.19
CA THR A 55 5.11 7.59 -6.94
C THR A 55 6.53 7.39 -7.49
N LYS A 56 6.80 6.25 -8.15
CA LYS A 56 8.10 5.94 -8.75
C LYS A 56 8.10 6.20 -10.26
N PRO A 57 9.27 6.41 -10.90
CA PRO A 57 9.34 6.80 -12.31
C PRO A 57 8.70 5.81 -13.29
N ASN A 58 8.90 4.50 -13.06
CA ASN A 58 8.51 3.46 -14.01
C ASN A 58 7.54 2.47 -13.33
N PHE A 59 6.28 2.48 -13.76
CA PHE A 59 5.30 1.50 -13.31
C PHE A 59 5.58 0.14 -13.97
N PRO A 60 5.59 -0.98 -13.23
CA PRO A 60 5.92 -2.29 -13.78
C PRO A 60 4.71 -2.91 -14.49
N TYR A 61 4.35 -2.37 -15.66
CA TYR A 61 3.21 -2.81 -16.47
C TYR A 61 3.25 -4.30 -16.80
N ASN A 62 4.43 -4.84 -17.11
CA ASN A 62 4.61 -6.26 -17.38
C ASN A 62 4.10 -7.15 -16.23
N LYS A 63 4.39 -6.80 -14.98
CA LYS A 63 3.89 -7.55 -13.81
C LYS A 63 2.38 -7.46 -13.68
N LEU A 64 1.82 -6.27 -13.93
CA LEU A 64 0.38 -6.07 -13.88
C LEU A 64 -0.34 -6.96 -14.91
N PHE A 65 0.15 -6.97 -16.15
CA PHE A 65 -0.45 -7.77 -17.23
C PHE A 65 -0.27 -9.27 -17.00
N ASN A 66 0.92 -9.72 -16.59
CA ASN A 66 1.14 -11.14 -16.25
C ASN A 66 0.12 -11.62 -15.20
N PHE A 67 -0.08 -10.84 -14.13
CA PHE A 67 -1.06 -11.20 -13.10
C PHE A 67 -2.50 -11.11 -13.59
N ALA A 68 -2.83 -10.23 -14.54
CA ALA A 68 -4.18 -10.12 -15.09
C ALA A 68 -4.51 -11.28 -16.05
N GLU A 69 -3.55 -11.68 -16.89
CA GLU A 69 -3.66 -12.81 -17.82
C GLU A 69 -3.82 -14.13 -17.07
N ASP A 70 -3.01 -14.37 -16.03
CA ASP A 70 -3.11 -15.55 -15.16
C ASP A 70 -4.49 -15.65 -14.46
N ASN A 71 -5.15 -14.51 -14.23
CA ASN A 71 -6.38 -14.40 -13.42
C ASN A 71 -7.65 -14.10 -14.25
N PHE A 72 -7.74 -14.56 -15.49
CA PHE A 72 -8.98 -14.63 -16.31
C PHE A 72 -9.42 -13.37 -17.08
N TYR A 73 -8.68 -12.26 -17.11
CA TYR A 73 -9.08 -11.13 -17.96
C TYR A 73 -8.74 -11.40 -19.43
N GLN A 74 -9.60 -12.17 -20.10
CA GLN A 74 -9.53 -12.37 -21.56
C GLN A 74 -9.81 -11.07 -22.33
N ASP A 75 -10.50 -10.10 -21.69
CA ASP A 75 -10.81 -8.80 -22.27
C ASP A 75 -10.21 -7.65 -21.43
N ILE A 76 -9.19 -7.02 -22.00
CA ILE A 76 -8.48 -5.84 -21.47
C ILE A 76 -9.44 -4.67 -21.20
N SER A 77 -10.55 -4.54 -21.95
CA SER A 77 -11.52 -3.46 -21.77
C SER A 77 -12.18 -3.51 -20.38
N SER A 78 -12.50 -4.71 -19.92
CA SER A 78 -13.12 -4.95 -18.61
C SER A 78 -12.16 -4.57 -17.47
N PHE A 79 -10.86 -4.84 -17.64
CA PHE A 79 -9.81 -4.48 -16.70
C PHE A 79 -9.64 -2.96 -16.59
N HIS A 80 -9.57 -2.25 -17.72
CA HIS A 80 -9.42 -0.78 -17.74
C HIS A 80 -10.56 -0.06 -17.02
N SER A 81 -11.78 -0.61 -17.02
CA SER A 81 -12.92 -0.01 -16.32
C SER A 81 -12.84 -0.07 -14.78
N LEU A 82 -11.92 -0.88 -14.25
CA LEU A 82 -11.80 -1.18 -12.82
C LEU A 82 -10.41 -0.88 -12.23
N PHE A 83 -9.41 -0.51 -13.04
CA PHE A 83 -8.06 -0.16 -12.56
C PHE A 83 -7.63 1.23 -13.05
N ASP A 84 -7.72 2.21 -12.16
CA ASP A 84 -7.23 3.57 -12.41
C ASP A 84 -5.79 3.69 -11.90
N LEU A 85 -4.82 3.89 -12.80
CA LEU A 85 -3.43 4.19 -12.45
C LEU A 85 -3.21 5.71 -12.42
N ILE A 86 -2.76 6.24 -11.29
CA ILE A 86 -2.43 7.66 -11.12
C ILE A 86 -0.95 7.78 -10.81
N THR A 87 -0.18 8.33 -11.74
CA THR A 87 1.26 8.58 -11.54
C THR A 87 1.47 9.94 -10.85
N ILE A 88 2.29 9.92 -9.81
CA ILE A 88 2.53 11.06 -8.93
C ILE A 88 4.00 11.44 -9.03
N LYS A 89 4.28 12.71 -9.33
CA LYS A 89 5.61 13.22 -9.63
C LYS A 89 6.29 13.93 -8.45
N ASN A 90 5.51 14.42 -7.49
CA ASN A 90 6.02 15.13 -6.30
C ASN A 90 5.03 15.02 -5.13
N PHE A 91 5.50 15.30 -3.92
CA PHE A 91 4.72 15.10 -2.70
C PHE A 91 3.54 16.09 -2.62
N SER A 92 3.71 17.31 -3.12
CA SER A 92 2.62 18.30 -3.20
C SER A 92 1.43 17.82 -4.06
N GLN A 93 1.71 17.14 -5.18
CA GLN A 93 0.70 16.51 -6.03
C GLN A 93 -0.02 15.39 -5.29
N LEU A 94 0.73 14.51 -4.60
CA LEU A 94 0.12 13.45 -3.77
C LEU A 94 -0.83 14.04 -2.74
N TYR A 95 -0.33 15.02 -1.97
CA TYR A 95 -1.07 15.73 -0.94
C TYR A 95 -2.38 16.31 -1.49
N SER A 96 -2.29 17.09 -2.57
CA SER A 96 -3.44 17.75 -3.18
C SER A 96 -4.47 16.76 -3.72
N ILE A 97 -4.03 15.68 -4.37
CA ILE A 97 -4.96 14.68 -4.92
C ILE A 97 -5.66 13.91 -3.80
N ILE A 98 -4.95 13.49 -2.76
CA ILE A 98 -5.57 12.75 -1.64
C ILE A 98 -6.60 13.60 -0.91
N LEU A 99 -6.31 14.90 -0.69
CA LEU A 99 -7.27 15.82 -0.06
C LEU A 99 -8.55 16.02 -0.87
N ASN A 100 -8.47 15.92 -2.19
CA ASN A 100 -9.61 16.05 -3.10
C ASN A 100 -10.21 14.70 -3.51
N LEU A 101 -9.71 13.58 -2.97
CA LEU A 101 -10.12 12.23 -3.37
C LEU A 101 -11.60 11.97 -3.06
N GLU A 102 -12.16 12.67 -2.06
CA GLU A 102 -13.58 12.56 -1.70
C GLU A 102 -14.52 12.91 -2.87
N TYR A 103 -14.14 13.86 -3.73
CA TYR A 103 -14.95 14.26 -4.87
C TYR A 103 -15.19 13.10 -5.84
N LEU A 104 -14.22 12.21 -6.02
CA LEU A 104 -14.35 11.02 -6.86
C LEU A 104 -15.41 10.05 -6.32
N PHE A 105 -15.58 9.97 -5.00
CA PHE A 105 -16.57 9.08 -4.40
C PHE A 105 -17.97 9.71 -4.33
N LEU A 106 -18.06 11.04 -4.31
CA LEU A 106 -19.34 11.74 -4.32
C LEU A 106 -20.03 11.66 -5.68
N THR A 107 -19.27 11.75 -6.78
CA THR A 107 -19.80 11.67 -8.14
C THR A 107 -20.27 10.26 -8.50
N ASP A 108 -19.67 9.22 -7.93
CA ASP A 108 -20.03 7.81 -8.19
C ASP A 108 -21.22 7.30 -7.37
N LYS A 109 -21.76 8.08 -6.40
CA LYS A 109 -22.96 7.70 -5.62
C LYS A 109 -24.20 7.41 -6.47
N ASN A 110 -24.24 7.91 -7.71
CA ASN A 110 -25.32 7.66 -8.66
C ASN A 110 -25.14 6.36 -9.47
N ASN A 111 -23.98 5.70 -9.39
CA ASN A 111 -23.65 4.47 -10.12
C ASN A 111 -23.36 3.33 -9.13
N ASN A 112 -24.39 2.51 -8.85
CA ASN A 112 -24.37 1.24 -8.11
C ASN A 112 -23.00 0.76 -7.52
N LEU A 113 -22.94 0.71 -6.19
CA LEU A 113 -22.29 -0.34 -5.37
C LEU A 113 -20.82 -0.73 -5.66
N LYS A 114 -19.99 0.13 -6.25
CA LYS A 114 -18.55 -0.17 -6.36
C LYS A 114 -17.85 0.09 -5.02
N THR A 115 -17.33 -0.97 -4.39
CA THR A 115 -16.37 -0.80 -3.29
C THR A 115 -15.00 -0.45 -3.87
N TYR A 116 -14.34 0.55 -3.30
CA TYR A 116 -13.03 0.98 -3.77
C TYR A 116 -11.90 0.25 -3.05
N PHE A 117 -10.79 0.08 -3.75
CA PHE A 117 -9.51 -0.29 -3.17
C PHE A 117 -8.47 0.74 -3.57
N ILE A 118 -7.96 1.49 -2.59
CA ILE A 118 -6.90 2.47 -2.79
C ILE A 118 -5.56 1.83 -2.47
N VAL A 119 -4.60 2.00 -3.38
CA VAL A 119 -3.20 1.64 -3.16
C VAL A 119 -2.31 2.87 -3.33
N ILE A 120 -1.36 3.09 -2.42
CA ILE A 120 -0.33 4.13 -2.56
C ILE A 120 1.05 3.47 -2.55
N ASP A 121 1.71 3.43 -3.71
CA ASP A 121 3.02 2.81 -3.92
C ASP A 121 4.04 3.80 -4.49
N SER A 122 4.90 4.39 -3.67
CA SER A 122 4.95 4.35 -2.20
C SER A 122 4.55 5.71 -1.60
N LEU A 123 4.08 5.72 -0.36
CA LEU A 123 3.62 6.96 0.28
C LEU A 123 4.76 7.91 0.65
N THR A 124 5.89 7.37 1.12
CA THR A 124 6.90 8.18 1.79
C THR A 124 8.16 8.46 0.97
N ASP A 125 8.30 7.92 -0.24
CA ASP A 125 9.50 8.15 -1.06
C ASP A 125 9.59 9.62 -1.50
N LEU A 126 8.48 10.20 -1.99
CA LEU A 126 8.44 11.62 -2.37
C LEU A 126 8.60 12.54 -1.17
N TYR A 127 7.94 12.23 -0.05
CA TYR A 127 8.11 12.94 1.22
C TYR A 127 9.59 12.98 1.63
N LYS A 128 10.27 11.84 1.62
CA LYS A 128 11.69 11.73 1.99
C LYS A 128 12.58 12.52 1.05
N SER A 129 12.33 12.46 -0.26
CA SER A 129 13.14 13.19 -1.25
C SER A 129 13.06 14.71 -1.09
N GLU A 130 11.98 15.21 -0.48
CA GLU A 130 11.78 16.64 -0.24
C GLU A 130 12.24 17.10 1.16
N LEU A 131 12.66 16.19 2.05
CA LEU A 131 13.21 16.56 3.36
C LEU A 131 14.58 17.23 3.20
N ASN A 132 14.81 18.28 3.99
CA ASN A 132 16.05 19.04 3.96
C ASN A 132 16.55 19.31 5.38
N PHE A 133 17.74 18.81 5.72
CA PHE A 133 18.33 18.97 7.06
C PHE A 133 18.47 20.44 7.48
N ASN A 134 18.72 21.34 6.53
CA ASN A 134 18.94 22.75 6.79
C ASN A 134 17.63 23.57 6.83
N ASN A 135 16.47 22.96 6.54
CA ASN A 135 15.19 23.65 6.48
C ASN A 135 14.15 23.00 7.39
N VAL A 136 14.19 23.36 8.66
CA VAL A 136 13.30 22.83 9.70
C VAL A 136 11.84 23.15 9.39
N ASP A 137 11.52 24.38 8.98
CA ASP A 137 10.15 24.81 8.69
C ASP A 137 9.53 24.02 7.54
N GLN A 138 10.30 23.76 6.49
CA GLN A 138 9.87 22.89 5.39
C GLN A 138 9.59 21.47 5.90
N ASN A 139 10.47 20.89 6.72
CA ASN A 139 10.27 19.55 7.25
C ASN A 139 9.04 19.46 8.17
N VAL A 140 8.78 20.50 8.97
CA VAL A 140 7.57 20.60 9.80
C VAL A 140 6.33 20.62 8.91
N ARG A 141 6.33 21.43 7.84
CA ARG A 141 5.24 21.47 6.86
C ARG A 141 5.01 20.10 6.20
N LEU A 142 6.08 19.44 5.73
CA LEU A 142 5.99 18.13 5.09
C LEU A 142 5.44 17.06 6.05
N ASN A 143 5.85 17.08 7.32
CA ASN A 143 5.30 16.19 8.35
C ASN A 143 3.81 16.44 8.59
N TYR A 144 3.41 17.71 8.66
CA TYR A 144 2.01 18.09 8.80
C TYR A 144 1.17 17.62 7.61
N GLN A 145 1.68 17.77 6.39
CA GLN A 145 1.03 17.28 5.16
C GLN A 145 0.92 15.75 5.15
N LEU A 146 1.96 15.01 5.55
CA LEU A 146 1.89 13.55 5.68
C LEU A 146 0.83 13.12 6.68
N ASN A 147 0.75 13.82 7.82
CA ASN A 147 -0.26 13.59 8.84
C ASN A 147 -1.68 13.81 8.29
N GLN A 148 -1.89 14.89 7.55
CA GLN A 148 -3.18 15.18 6.91
C GLN A 148 -3.55 14.14 5.84
N ILE A 149 -2.60 13.68 5.02
CA ILE A 149 -2.82 12.59 4.05
C ILE A 149 -3.37 11.36 4.78
N LEU A 150 -2.73 10.92 5.86
CA LEU A 150 -3.14 9.72 6.60
C LEU A 150 -4.48 9.91 7.31
N ALA A 151 -4.72 11.09 7.88
CA ALA A 151 -6.00 11.43 8.49
C ALA A 151 -7.14 11.39 7.46
N THR A 152 -6.94 12.02 6.30
CA THR A 152 -7.91 12.01 5.19
C THR A 152 -8.15 10.59 4.69
N LEU A 153 -7.10 9.79 4.48
CA LEU A 153 -7.24 8.40 4.05
C LEU A 153 -8.02 7.55 5.06
N LYS A 154 -7.77 7.72 6.36
CA LYS A 154 -8.53 7.02 7.41
C LYS A 154 -10.00 7.44 7.40
N TYR A 155 -10.26 8.74 7.27
CA TYR A 155 -11.62 9.26 7.16
C TYR A 155 -12.35 8.69 5.94
N LEU A 156 -11.72 8.71 4.76
CA LEU A 156 -12.30 8.16 3.53
C LEU A 156 -12.55 6.65 3.67
N LYS A 157 -11.60 5.92 4.28
CA LYS A 157 -11.75 4.49 4.58
C LYS A 157 -13.01 4.20 5.39
N HIS A 158 -13.22 4.97 6.47
CA HIS A 158 -14.37 4.82 7.34
C HIS A 158 -15.68 5.25 6.67
N LYS A 159 -15.69 6.42 6.02
CA LYS A 159 -16.89 7.01 5.43
C LYS A 159 -17.43 6.22 4.23
N TYR A 160 -16.56 5.60 3.43
CA TYR A 160 -16.91 4.96 2.16
C TYR A 160 -16.71 3.43 2.15
N ASP A 161 -16.43 2.79 3.31
CA ASP A 161 -16.13 1.34 3.45
C ASP A 161 -15.16 0.81 2.37
N LEU A 162 -14.08 1.55 2.14
CA LEU A 162 -13.07 1.19 1.15
C LEU A 162 -11.90 0.39 1.75
N ASP A 163 -11.19 -0.35 0.91
CA ASP A 163 -9.91 -0.95 1.27
C ASP A 163 -8.78 0.06 1.02
N LEU A 164 -7.76 0.07 1.88
CA LEU A 164 -6.60 0.97 1.77
C LEU A 164 -5.30 0.21 2.05
N LEU A 165 -4.38 0.25 1.10
CA LEU A 165 -3.05 -0.33 1.21
C LEU A 165 -1.97 0.72 0.97
N ILE A 166 -0.99 0.79 1.88
CA ILE A 166 0.12 1.74 1.78
C ILE A 166 1.44 0.98 1.65
N ILE A 167 2.24 1.32 0.65
CA ILE A 167 3.59 0.78 0.51
C ILE A 167 4.61 1.79 1.00
N ASN A 168 5.59 1.32 1.77
CA ASN A 168 6.70 2.12 2.26
C ASN A 168 8.03 1.40 2.15
N GLU A 169 9.10 2.17 2.24
CA GLU A 169 10.45 1.64 2.34
C GLU A 169 10.91 1.52 3.79
N THR A 170 11.99 0.77 3.99
CA THR A 170 12.63 0.67 5.31
C THR A 170 13.29 1.99 5.67
N SER A 171 13.26 2.31 6.96
CA SER A 171 14.04 3.35 7.59
C SER A 171 14.82 2.73 8.74
N ARG A 172 15.98 3.31 9.05
CA ARG A 172 16.78 2.90 10.20
C ARG A 172 16.76 4.04 11.21
N THR A 173 16.38 3.73 12.44
CA THR A 173 16.44 4.68 13.55
C THR A 173 17.42 4.16 14.58
N ASN A 174 18.24 5.06 15.11
CA ASN A 174 19.12 4.75 16.23
C ASN A 174 18.35 5.06 17.51
N GLN A 175 17.94 4.02 18.24
CA GLN A 175 17.39 4.16 19.59
C GLN A 175 18.34 3.47 20.55
N ILE A 176 18.95 4.23 21.47
CA ILE A 176 19.71 3.70 22.62
C ILE A 176 20.81 2.71 22.16
N GLY A 177 21.60 3.08 21.14
CA GLY A 177 22.71 2.26 20.64
C GLY A 177 22.31 1.07 19.76
N GLU A 178 21.01 0.77 19.59
CA GLU A 178 20.51 -0.25 18.67
C GLU A 178 19.95 0.37 17.39
N ILE A 179 20.35 -0.20 16.24
CA ILE A 179 19.77 0.14 14.93
C ILE A 179 18.48 -0.65 14.79
N LYS A 180 17.34 0.04 14.92
CA LYS A 180 16.02 -0.55 14.70
C LYS A 180 15.55 -0.24 13.29
N GLU A 181 15.12 -1.27 12.58
CA GLU A 181 14.45 -1.09 11.30
C GLU A 181 12.97 -0.81 11.50
N THR A 182 12.51 0.31 10.95
CA THR A 182 11.12 0.75 10.97
C THR A 182 10.65 1.06 9.56
N GLN A 183 9.34 1.25 9.39
CA GLN A 183 8.84 1.84 8.15
C GLN A 183 9.18 3.33 8.08
N SER A 184 9.50 3.79 6.88
CA SER A 184 9.67 5.19 6.55
C SER A 184 8.48 6.06 6.98
N GLY A 185 8.75 7.32 7.36
CA GLY A 185 7.75 8.32 7.78
C GLY A 185 7.64 8.56 9.29
N GLY A 186 8.49 7.92 10.08
CA GLY A 186 8.69 8.23 11.50
C GLY A 186 7.44 8.07 12.37
N LYS A 187 7.34 8.88 13.43
CA LYS A 187 6.25 8.81 14.43
C LYS A 187 4.86 8.98 13.83
N VAL A 188 4.73 9.76 12.75
CA VAL A 188 3.47 9.94 12.04
C VAL A 188 2.97 8.59 11.52
N MET A 189 3.84 7.82 10.86
CA MET A 189 3.49 6.51 10.35
C MET A 189 3.25 5.49 11.48
N GLU A 190 4.05 5.53 12.55
CA GLU A 190 3.83 4.68 13.74
C GLU A 190 2.46 4.91 14.39
N TYR A 191 1.96 6.15 14.39
CA TYR A 191 0.66 6.49 14.94
C TYR A 191 -0.51 5.97 14.08
N TRP A 192 -0.42 6.14 12.76
CA TRP A 192 -1.55 5.85 11.85
C TRP A 192 -1.62 4.39 11.38
N ILE A 193 -0.48 3.71 11.26
CA ILE A 193 -0.44 2.32 10.79
C ILE A 193 -0.80 1.37 11.94
N THR A 194 -1.79 0.51 11.69
CA THR A 194 -2.31 -0.43 12.68
C THR A 194 -1.91 -1.87 12.37
N ASP A 195 -1.96 -2.27 11.09
CA ASP A 195 -1.44 -3.56 10.66
C ASP A 195 -0.27 -3.33 9.69
N SER A 196 0.75 -4.20 9.75
CA SER A 196 1.87 -4.10 8.81
C SER A 196 2.40 -5.46 8.38
N ILE A 197 2.97 -5.49 7.18
CA ILE A 197 3.67 -6.62 6.59
C ILE A 197 5.07 -6.15 6.23
N LYS A 198 6.07 -6.55 7.03
CA LYS A 198 7.47 -6.39 6.65
C LYS A 198 7.88 -7.55 5.76
N ILE A 199 8.42 -7.26 4.58
CA ILE A 199 8.98 -8.27 3.67
C ILE A 199 10.51 -8.17 3.71
N GLU A 200 11.16 -9.27 4.06
CA GLU A 200 12.61 -9.40 4.16
C GLU A 200 13.13 -10.45 3.17
N ARG A 201 14.36 -10.25 2.70
CA ARG A 201 15.08 -11.29 1.94
C ARG A 201 15.41 -12.44 2.88
N THR A 202 15.50 -13.64 2.30
CA THR A 202 16.08 -14.80 2.98
C THR A 202 17.37 -15.18 2.28
N ASN A 203 18.12 -16.13 2.84
CA ASN A 203 19.32 -16.68 2.20
C ASN A 203 18.99 -17.44 0.91
N VAL A 204 17.71 -17.77 0.67
CA VAL A 204 17.24 -18.40 -0.56
C VAL A 204 16.63 -17.34 -1.47
N LEU A 205 17.21 -17.18 -2.67
CA LEU A 205 16.90 -16.09 -3.61
C LEU A 205 15.41 -15.93 -3.93
N ASN A 206 14.66 -17.02 -4.07
CA ASN A 206 13.24 -17.02 -4.40
C ASN A 206 12.32 -17.15 -3.17
N LYS A 207 12.84 -17.00 -1.95
CA LYS A 207 12.03 -16.99 -0.73
C LYS A 207 12.11 -15.64 -0.04
N ARG A 208 10.98 -15.19 0.49
CA ARG A 208 10.85 -13.95 1.26
C ARG A 208 10.23 -14.27 2.62
N LYS A 209 10.77 -13.66 3.66
CA LYS A 209 10.22 -13.73 5.01
C LYS A 209 9.24 -12.58 5.19
N PHE A 210 8.03 -12.90 5.64
CA PHE A 210 6.98 -11.94 5.94
C PHE A 210 6.82 -11.90 7.45
N LYS A 211 7.04 -10.73 8.05
CA LYS A 211 6.73 -10.46 9.46
C LYS A 211 5.48 -9.59 9.50
N ILE A 212 4.40 -10.15 10.02
CA ILE A 212 3.07 -9.53 10.01
C ILE A 212 2.73 -9.11 11.43
N ASN A 213 2.55 -7.82 11.66
CA ASN A 213 2.10 -7.27 12.93
C ASN A 213 0.62 -6.88 12.81
N ARG A 214 -0.22 -7.38 13.71
CA ARG A 214 -1.66 -7.10 13.73
C ARG A 214 -2.11 -6.46 15.03
N PHE A 215 -2.81 -5.33 14.91
CA PHE A 215 -3.31 -4.56 16.05
C PHE A 215 -4.33 -5.32 16.90
N ASP A 216 -5.33 -5.99 16.29
CA ASP A 216 -6.41 -6.67 17.05
C ASP A 216 -5.93 -7.75 17.99
N LYS A 217 -4.89 -8.48 17.58
CA LYS A 217 -4.47 -9.68 18.27
C LYS A 217 -3.24 -9.43 19.14
N ASN A 218 -2.59 -8.26 19.02
CA ASN A 218 -1.21 -8.07 19.48
C ASN A 218 -0.32 -9.25 19.08
N LYS A 219 -0.59 -9.85 17.91
CA LYS A 219 0.07 -11.06 17.42
C LYS A 219 0.98 -10.70 16.27
N ASN A 220 2.21 -11.17 16.41
CA ASN A 220 3.18 -11.20 15.33
C ASN A 220 3.12 -12.58 14.68
N TYR A 221 3.02 -12.61 13.36
CA TYR A 221 3.12 -13.83 12.57
C TYR A 221 4.37 -13.75 11.71
N GLU A 222 5.05 -14.88 11.57
CA GLU A 222 6.15 -15.02 10.62
C GLU A 222 5.81 -16.13 9.65
N ILE A 223 5.87 -15.84 8.36
CA ILE A 223 5.69 -16.83 7.30
C ILE A 223 6.78 -16.66 6.25
N ILE A 224 7.08 -17.74 5.54
CA ILE A 224 7.95 -17.71 4.37
C ILE A 224 7.10 -18.04 3.15
N LEU A 225 7.18 -17.18 2.15
CA LEU A 225 6.52 -17.33 0.85
C LEU A 225 7.57 -17.40 -0.25
N LYS A 226 7.24 -18.12 -1.33
CA LYS A 226 8.07 -18.15 -2.54
C LYS A 226 7.66 -16.97 -3.42
N ILE A 227 8.62 -16.39 -4.14
CA ILE A 227 8.37 -15.40 -5.19
C ILE A 227 8.90 -15.93 -6.52
N ASN A 228 8.06 -15.88 -7.54
CA ASN A 228 8.36 -16.27 -8.92
C ASN A 228 7.84 -15.19 -9.90
N GLU A 229 7.74 -15.53 -11.17
CA GLU A 229 7.27 -14.63 -12.24
C GLU A 229 5.76 -14.32 -12.12
N THR A 230 4.96 -15.23 -11.56
CA THR A 230 3.51 -15.10 -11.30
C THR A 230 3.21 -14.47 -9.92
N GLY A 231 4.25 -14.17 -9.14
CA GLY A 231 4.20 -13.40 -7.90
C GLY A 231 4.47 -14.23 -6.65
N PHE A 232 3.75 -13.96 -5.54
CA PHE A 232 3.90 -14.70 -4.28
C PHE A 232 2.99 -15.93 -4.19
N GLU A 233 3.57 -17.03 -3.72
CA GLU A 233 2.93 -18.35 -3.46
C GLU A 233 3.21 -18.86 -2.03
#